data_AF-A0A2B5DNV7-F1
#
_entry.id   AF-A0A2B5DNV7-F1
#
_cell.length_a   1.000
_cell.length_b   1.000
_cell.length_c   1.000
_cell.angle_alpha   90.00
_cell.angle_beta   90.00
_cell.angle_gamma   90.00
#
_symmetry.space_group_name_H-M   'P 1'
#
loop_
_entity.id
_entity.type
_entity.pdbx_description
1 polymer ?
#
loop_
_entity_poly.entity_id
_entity_poly.type
_entity_poly.pdbx_seq_one_letter_code
_entity_poly.pdbx_strand_id
1 'polypeptide(L)'
;MFQVTEAKREKMKAVIGFIGCSGSGKTGSALLSAFGMMQEAYPDLSEEELWKKLGVIDTEHERSKLHVGLVYGEVKIGSFLHINFTPPYTTERYNVAVGVMKNAGAEVIIIDSLSHNWQGEGGIVETHGNMSGNSFQNWGKLASETTSLIKTLTQNDVHILATLRTKTEYVVESDANGKMAPRKVGTKPVQKDEMEYEFMLNFVIDIDHVADTSKDNTQMFEGRPQKITAEVGRKLYQWLELGIDVRAEEESRRTSLIQQVRYIAHEHAEAQMKIQEFELKANMKLENFTIKLAQLALDRLEELKGEN
;
A
#
# COMPACT_ATOMS: atom_id res chain seq x y z
N MET A 1 4.86 13.03 23.67
CA MET A 1 4.90 14.50 23.60
C MET A 1 4.27 14.88 22.28
N PHE A 2 3.21 15.69 22.31
CA PHE A 2 2.56 16.19 21.09
C PHE A 2 3.26 17.49 20.67
N GLN A 3 3.48 17.69 19.37
CA GLN A 3 4.07 18.89 18.82
C GLN A 3 3.10 19.48 17.80
N VAL A 4 2.84 20.79 17.89
CA VAL A 4 2.04 21.51 16.89
C VAL A 4 2.97 21.89 15.74
N THR A 5 2.59 21.52 14.53
CA THR A 5 3.29 21.86 13.29
C THR A 5 2.30 22.44 12.27
N GLU A 6 2.80 23.21 11.32
CA GLU A 6 2.00 23.66 10.19
C GLU A 6 1.69 22.47 9.27
N ALA A 7 0.43 22.32 8.87
CA ALA A 7 0.03 21.26 7.96
C ALA A 7 0.61 21.53 6.57
N LYS A 8 1.43 20.60 6.09
CA LYS A 8 2.00 20.62 4.74
C LYS A 8 1.64 19.33 4.03
N ARG A 9 1.52 19.40 2.71
CA ARG A 9 1.34 18.20 1.90
C ARG A 9 2.63 17.41 1.91
N GLU A 10 2.50 16.11 2.09
CA GLU A 10 3.62 15.17 2.11
C GLU A 10 3.44 14.16 0.99
N LYS A 11 4.56 13.68 0.45
CA LYS A 11 4.52 12.54 -0.47
C LYS A 11 3.96 11.32 0.24
N MET A 12 3.13 10.55 -0.45
CA MET A 12 2.47 9.40 0.15
C MET A 12 2.43 8.18 -0.77
N LYS A 13 2.30 6.99 -0.19
CA LYS A 13 2.11 5.75 -0.93
C LYS A 13 0.63 5.46 -1.12
N ALA A 14 0.31 4.89 -2.27
CA ALA A 14 -1.07 4.68 -2.69
C ALA A 14 -1.66 3.49 -1.93
N VAL A 15 -2.92 3.60 -1.53
CA VAL A 15 -3.74 2.47 -1.06
C VAL A 15 -5.07 2.53 -1.80
N ILE A 16 -5.19 1.78 -2.89
CA ILE A 16 -6.30 1.92 -3.86
C ILE A 16 -7.10 0.63 -3.96
N GLY A 17 -8.41 0.75 -3.85
CA GLY A 17 -9.35 -0.35 -4.03
C GLY A 17 -9.93 -0.39 -5.45
N PHE A 18 -10.01 -1.60 -6.02
CA PHE A 18 -10.74 -1.90 -7.26
C PHE A 18 -11.85 -2.89 -6.93
N ILE A 19 -13.07 -2.39 -6.81
CA ILE A 19 -14.23 -3.09 -6.28
C ILE A 19 -15.16 -3.45 -7.44
N GLY A 20 -15.70 -4.67 -7.45
CA GLY A 20 -16.68 -5.04 -8.49
C GLY A 20 -16.96 -6.53 -8.58
N CYS A 21 -18.01 -6.86 -9.32
CA CYS A 21 -18.43 -8.25 -9.50
C CYS A 21 -17.44 -9.05 -10.36
N SER A 22 -17.55 -10.37 -10.40
CA SER A 22 -16.70 -11.18 -11.28
C SER A 22 -16.93 -10.81 -12.76
N GLY A 23 -15.85 -10.64 -13.51
CA GLY A 23 -15.90 -10.19 -14.91
C GLY A 23 -15.85 -8.66 -15.11
N SER A 24 -15.90 -7.84 -14.06
CA SER A 24 -15.88 -6.37 -14.21
C SER A 24 -14.54 -5.78 -14.63
N GLY A 25 -13.45 -6.54 -14.66
CA GLY A 25 -12.13 -6.06 -15.11
C GLY A 25 -11.19 -5.53 -14.01
N LYS A 26 -11.48 -5.77 -12.74
CA LYS A 26 -10.66 -5.31 -11.58
C LYS A 26 -9.16 -5.54 -11.74
N THR A 27 -8.73 -6.77 -12.02
CA THR A 27 -7.32 -7.15 -12.13
C THR A 27 -6.63 -6.39 -13.26
N GLY A 28 -7.27 -6.29 -14.42
CA GLY A 28 -6.77 -5.50 -15.56
C GLY A 28 -6.64 -4.02 -15.21
N SER A 29 -7.66 -3.43 -14.58
CA SER A 29 -7.63 -2.05 -14.11
C SER A 29 -6.49 -1.79 -13.11
N ALA A 30 -6.26 -2.70 -12.17
CA ALA A 30 -5.15 -2.59 -11.21
C ALA A 30 -3.79 -2.65 -11.90
N LEU A 31 -3.60 -3.59 -12.85
CA LEU A 31 -2.37 -3.70 -13.64
C LEU A 31 -2.10 -2.44 -14.48
N LEU A 32 -3.13 -1.89 -15.14
CA LEU A 32 -3.00 -0.69 -15.95
C LEU A 32 -2.64 0.53 -15.11
N SER A 33 -3.32 0.73 -13.97
CA SER A 33 -2.98 1.81 -13.04
C SER A 33 -1.56 1.66 -12.51
N ALA A 34 -1.16 0.46 -12.07
CA ALA A 34 0.19 0.20 -11.58
C ALA A 34 1.27 0.47 -12.63
N PHE A 35 1.04 0.02 -13.87
CA PHE A 35 1.96 0.27 -14.98
C PHE A 35 2.07 1.76 -15.29
N GLY A 36 0.95 2.46 -15.34
CA GLY A 36 0.91 3.91 -15.52
C GLY A 36 1.68 4.67 -14.43
N MET A 37 1.59 4.24 -13.17
CA MET A 37 2.38 4.82 -12.08
C MET A 37 3.89 4.65 -12.32
N MET A 38 4.32 3.47 -12.75
CA MET A 38 5.74 3.23 -13.02
C MET A 38 6.25 3.94 -14.28
N GLN A 39 5.41 4.11 -15.30
CA GLN A 39 5.74 4.95 -16.46
C GLN A 39 6.03 6.39 -16.05
N GLU A 40 5.23 6.94 -15.14
CA GLU A 40 5.44 8.29 -14.63
C GLU A 40 6.68 8.39 -13.74
N ALA A 41 6.90 7.39 -12.88
CA ALA A 41 8.05 7.33 -11.97
C ALA A 41 9.39 7.19 -12.71
N TYR A 42 9.39 6.44 -13.81
CA TYR A 42 10.59 5.99 -14.52
C TYR A 42 10.44 6.17 -16.04
N PRO A 43 10.43 7.41 -16.54
CA PRO A 43 10.19 7.70 -17.96
C PRO A 43 11.26 7.11 -18.90
N ASP A 44 12.46 6.83 -18.37
CA ASP A 44 13.60 6.33 -19.14
C ASP A 44 13.70 4.79 -19.16
N LEU A 45 12.90 4.07 -18.37
CA LEU A 45 12.92 2.60 -18.35
C LEU A 45 12.08 2.01 -19.49
N SER A 46 12.52 0.86 -20.00
CA SER A 46 11.74 0.11 -20.99
C SER A 46 10.47 -0.48 -20.37
N GLU A 47 9.43 -0.75 -21.18
CA GLU A 47 8.20 -1.35 -20.68
C GLU A 47 8.44 -2.68 -19.94
N GLU A 48 9.38 -3.51 -20.41
CA GLU A 48 9.73 -4.76 -19.76
C GLU A 48 10.28 -4.54 -18.34
N GLU A 49 11.12 -3.51 -18.15
CA GLU A 49 11.65 -3.14 -16.84
C GLU A 49 10.56 -2.56 -15.94
N LEU A 50 9.65 -1.76 -16.50
CA LEU A 50 8.49 -1.22 -15.77
C LEU A 50 7.59 -2.34 -15.24
N TRP A 51 7.28 -3.36 -16.05
CA TRP A 51 6.47 -4.50 -15.61
C TRP A 51 7.15 -5.30 -14.48
N LYS A 52 8.48 -5.36 -14.44
CA LYS A 52 9.24 -6.00 -13.36
C LYS A 52 9.20 -5.22 -12.03
N LYS A 53 8.74 -3.96 -12.02
CA LYS A 53 8.46 -3.19 -10.81
C LYS A 53 7.12 -3.54 -10.16
N LEU A 54 6.26 -4.28 -10.85
CA LEU A 54 4.95 -4.69 -10.36
C LEU A 54 5.03 -6.09 -9.75
N GLY A 55 4.35 -6.28 -8.61
CA GLY A 55 4.15 -7.59 -7.98
C GLY A 55 2.68 -7.90 -7.76
N VAL A 56 2.20 -9.07 -8.17
CA VAL A 56 0.83 -9.53 -7.92
C VAL A 56 0.82 -10.67 -6.91
N ILE A 57 0.15 -10.45 -5.78
CA ILE A 57 -0.19 -11.47 -4.80
C ILE A 57 -1.57 -12.03 -5.19
N ASP A 58 -1.57 -13.20 -5.83
CA ASP A 58 -2.74 -13.77 -6.49
C ASP A 58 -3.39 -14.86 -5.64
N THR A 59 -4.54 -14.53 -5.07
CA THR A 59 -5.41 -15.45 -4.32
C THR A 59 -6.55 -16.00 -5.20
N GLU A 60 -6.52 -15.70 -6.50
CA GLU A 60 -7.59 -15.93 -7.46
C GLU A 60 -7.25 -17.12 -8.39
N HIS A 61 -6.45 -18.07 -7.92
CA HIS A 61 -6.01 -19.27 -8.65
C HIS A 61 -5.13 -18.96 -9.87
N GLU A 62 -4.14 -18.08 -9.69
CA GLU A 62 -3.16 -17.74 -10.72
C GLU A 62 -3.76 -17.06 -11.96
N ARG A 63 -5.01 -16.58 -11.88
CA ARG A 63 -5.72 -15.96 -13.00
C ARG A 63 -5.10 -14.64 -13.42
N SER A 64 -4.36 -13.95 -12.55
CA SER A 64 -3.63 -12.75 -12.96
C SER A 64 -2.64 -13.03 -14.10
N LYS A 65 -2.05 -14.24 -14.16
CA LYS A 65 -1.12 -14.63 -15.24
C LYS A 65 -1.78 -14.63 -16.62
N LEU A 66 -3.10 -14.85 -16.69
CA LEU A 66 -3.84 -14.83 -17.96
C LEU A 66 -3.87 -13.45 -18.61
N HIS A 67 -3.57 -12.39 -17.85
CA HIS A 67 -3.46 -11.04 -18.40
C HIS A 67 -2.18 -10.85 -19.21
N VAL A 68 -1.11 -11.61 -18.97
CA VAL A 68 0.17 -11.46 -19.68
C VAL A 68 -0.03 -11.67 -21.19
N GLY A 69 0.36 -10.67 -21.98
CA GLY A 69 0.22 -10.66 -23.42
C GLY A 69 -1.11 -10.11 -23.94
N LEU A 70 -2.12 -9.90 -23.08
CA LEU A 70 -3.36 -9.22 -23.47
C LEU A 70 -3.11 -7.73 -23.74
N VAL A 71 -3.94 -7.15 -24.61
CA VAL A 71 -3.87 -5.74 -25.01
C VAL A 71 -5.11 -5.01 -24.50
N TYR A 72 -4.90 -3.94 -23.74
CA TYR A 72 -5.93 -3.06 -23.21
C TYR A 72 -5.71 -1.65 -23.75
N GLY A 73 -6.48 -1.26 -24.76
CA GLY A 73 -6.24 -0.02 -25.49
C GLY A 73 -4.86 -0.08 -26.16
N GLU A 74 -3.96 0.81 -25.76
CA GLU A 74 -2.60 0.91 -26.30
C GLU A 74 -1.56 0.12 -25.48
N VAL A 75 -1.94 -0.43 -24.32
CA VAL A 75 -1.01 -1.12 -23.42
C VAL A 75 -1.10 -2.63 -23.60
N LYS A 76 0.02 -3.27 -23.91
CA LYS A 76 0.17 -4.72 -23.82
C LYS A 76 0.73 -5.09 -22.44
N ILE A 77 0.06 -6.00 -21.74
CA ILE A 77 0.51 -6.44 -20.41
C ILE A 77 1.77 -7.29 -20.57
N GLY A 78 2.87 -6.85 -19.95
CA GLY A 78 4.13 -7.59 -19.87
C GLY A 78 4.20 -8.54 -18.69
N SER A 79 5.36 -9.15 -18.49
CA SER A 79 5.62 -10.07 -17.38
C SER A 79 5.94 -9.30 -16.09
N PHE A 80 5.21 -9.61 -15.01
CA PHE A 80 5.36 -9.01 -13.69
C PHE A 80 5.73 -10.06 -12.63
N LEU A 81 6.15 -9.63 -11.44
CA LEU A 81 6.44 -10.52 -10.31
C LEU A 81 5.13 -11.13 -9.78
N HIS A 82 5.13 -12.43 -9.45
CA HIS A 82 3.89 -13.14 -9.08
C HIS A 82 4.11 -14.06 -7.88
N ILE A 83 3.15 -14.05 -6.96
CA ILE A 83 3.00 -15.04 -5.90
C ILE A 83 1.66 -15.75 -6.10
N ASN A 84 1.70 -17.08 -6.22
CA ASN A 84 0.51 -17.91 -6.08
C ASN A 84 0.18 -18.04 -4.60
N PHE A 85 -0.83 -17.30 -4.14
CA PHE A 85 -1.25 -17.25 -2.76
C PHE A 85 -2.43 -18.20 -2.53
N THR A 86 -2.13 -19.42 -2.10
CA THR A 86 -3.14 -20.44 -1.78
C THR A 86 -3.61 -20.35 -0.32
N PRO A 87 -4.75 -20.98 0.06
CA PRO A 87 -5.17 -21.09 1.45
C PRO A 87 -4.10 -21.66 2.41
N PRO A 88 -4.19 -21.37 3.72
CA PRO A 88 -5.15 -20.48 4.36
C PRO A 88 -4.88 -18.99 4.09
N TYR A 89 -5.94 -18.17 4.01
CA TYR A 89 -5.87 -16.73 3.72
C TYR A 89 -5.72 -15.85 4.97
N THR A 90 -4.83 -16.24 5.89
CA THR A 90 -4.61 -15.52 7.15
C THR A 90 -3.92 -14.18 6.94
N THR A 91 -4.22 -13.19 7.80
CA THR A 91 -3.56 -11.87 7.74
C THR A 91 -2.03 -11.98 7.83
N GLU A 92 -1.51 -12.85 8.70
CA GLU A 92 -0.07 -13.10 8.81
C GLU A 92 0.55 -13.45 7.45
N ARG A 93 -0.10 -14.32 6.66
CA ARG A 93 0.41 -14.69 5.34
C ARG A 93 0.36 -13.54 4.35
N TYR A 94 -0.65 -12.66 4.40
CA TYR A 94 -0.65 -11.43 3.58
C TYR A 94 0.52 -10.53 3.95
N ASN A 95 0.81 -10.36 5.24
CA ASN A 95 1.94 -9.56 5.72
C ASN A 95 3.27 -10.11 5.19
N VAL A 96 3.45 -11.43 5.26
CA VAL A 96 4.64 -12.11 4.72
C VAL A 96 4.74 -11.93 3.21
N ALA A 97 3.65 -12.13 2.46
CA ALA A 97 3.65 -12.02 1.00
C ALA A 97 4.00 -10.59 0.53
N VAL A 98 3.47 -9.56 1.21
CA VAL A 98 3.85 -8.16 0.96
C VAL A 98 5.34 -7.96 1.23
N GLY A 99 5.87 -8.47 2.35
CA GLY A 99 7.30 -8.40 2.66
C GLY A 99 8.19 -9.09 1.60
N VAL A 100 7.77 -10.26 1.11
CA VAL A 100 8.50 -10.99 0.05
C VAL A 100 8.50 -10.20 -1.26
N MET A 101 7.36 -9.62 -1.66
CA MET A 101 7.28 -8.79 -2.87
C MET A 101 8.17 -7.55 -2.79
N LYS A 102 8.17 -6.87 -1.63
CA LYS A 102 9.08 -5.74 -1.38
C LYS A 102 10.54 -6.15 -1.55
N ASN A 103 10.94 -7.27 -0.93
CA ASN A 103 12.30 -7.77 -1.02
C ASN A 103 12.70 -8.21 -2.45
N ALA A 104 11.71 -8.58 -3.27
CA ALA A 104 11.91 -8.86 -4.70
C ALA A 104 12.01 -7.59 -5.57
N GLY A 105 11.87 -6.40 -4.98
CA GLY A 105 11.99 -5.11 -5.67
C GLY A 105 10.68 -4.58 -6.27
N ALA A 106 9.53 -5.13 -5.88
CA ALA A 106 8.23 -4.58 -6.30
C ALA A 106 8.00 -3.21 -5.65
N GLU A 107 7.64 -2.22 -6.46
CA GLU A 107 7.30 -0.86 -6.02
C GLU A 107 5.80 -0.60 -6.03
N VAL A 108 5.06 -1.38 -6.84
CA VAL A 108 3.60 -1.45 -6.80
C VAL A 108 3.19 -2.90 -6.57
N ILE A 109 2.51 -3.16 -5.45
CA ILE A 109 2.00 -4.48 -5.10
C ILE A 109 0.50 -4.50 -5.28
N ILE A 110 0.03 -5.42 -6.12
CA ILE A 110 -1.38 -5.70 -6.35
C ILE A 110 -1.77 -6.92 -5.53
N ILE A 111 -2.79 -6.80 -4.67
CA ILE A 111 -3.40 -7.90 -3.94
C ILE A 111 -4.70 -8.27 -4.65
N ASP A 112 -4.70 -9.41 -5.35
CA ASP A 112 -5.83 -9.90 -6.13
C ASP A 112 -6.28 -11.27 -5.59
N SER A 113 -7.16 -11.35 -4.59
CA SER A 113 -7.97 -10.30 -4.00
C SER A 113 -7.95 -10.28 -2.47
N LEU A 114 -8.15 -9.10 -1.90
CA LEU A 114 -8.20 -8.91 -0.44
C LEU A 114 -9.45 -9.57 0.19
N SER A 115 -10.47 -9.86 -0.61
CA SER A 115 -11.72 -10.49 -0.15
C SER A 115 -11.51 -11.88 0.46
N HIS A 116 -10.48 -12.61 0.03
CA HIS A 116 -10.20 -13.94 0.56
C HIS A 116 -9.69 -13.90 2.01
N ASN A 117 -9.04 -12.81 2.43
CA ASN A 117 -8.71 -12.64 3.85
C ASN A 117 -9.96 -12.65 4.74
N TRP A 118 -11.07 -12.11 4.25
CA TRP A 118 -12.33 -12.06 5.00
C TRP A 118 -13.09 -13.38 4.96
N GLN A 119 -13.42 -13.86 3.76
CA GLN A 119 -14.35 -14.99 3.54
C GLN A 119 -13.73 -16.22 2.90
N GLY A 120 -12.44 -16.20 2.56
CA GLY A 120 -11.75 -17.36 2.02
C GLY A 120 -11.42 -18.40 3.09
N GLU A 121 -10.97 -19.58 2.65
CA GLU A 121 -10.50 -20.66 3.52
C GLU A 121 -9.39 -20.19 4.49
N GLY A 122 -9.60 -20.39 5.79
CA GLY A 122 -8.72 -19.90 6.86
C GLY A 122 -8.74 -18.38 7.04
N GLY A 123 -9.68 -17.68 6.39
CA GLY A 123 -9.92 -16.24 6.56
C GLY A 123 -10.62 -15.92 7.88
N ILE A 124 -10.88 -14.64 8.11
CA ILE A 124 -11.42 -14.13 9.39
C ILE A 124 -12.79 -14.73 9.73
N VAL A 125 -13.70 -14.84 8.77
CA VAL A 125 -15.07 -15.34 9.01
C VAL A 125 -15.06 -16.83 9.37
N GLU A 126 -14.29 -17.65 8.67
CA GLU A 126 -14.16 -19.07 8.99
C GLU A 126 -13.46 -19.27 10.34
N THR A 127 -12.38 -18.51 10.58
CA THR A 127 -11.67 -18.54 11.87
C THR A 127 -12.64 -18.21 13.01
N HIS A 128 -13.45 -17.16 12.87
CA HIS A 128 -14.50 -16.83 13.84
C HIS A 128 -15.50 -17.99 14.02
N GLY A 129 -15.97 -18.59 12.92
CA GLY A 129 -16.92 -19.70 12.95
C GLY A 129 -16.41 -20.95 13.67
N ASN A 130 -15.09 -21.18 13.65
CA ASN A 130 -14.44 -22.29 14.33
C ASN A 130 -14.09 -22.01 15.80
N MET A 131 -14.27 -20.79 16.29
CA MET A 131 -13.99 -20.44 17.69
C MET A 131 -15.16 -20.82 18.60
N SER A 132 -14.87 -21.56 19.67
CA SER A 132 -15.83 -21.82 20.75
C SER A 132 -16.08 -20.59 21.62
N GLY A 133 -17.24 -20.53 22.28
CA GLY A 133 -17.55 -19.51 23.29
C GLY A 133 -18.37 -18.34 22.73
N ASN A 134 -18.30 -17.19 23.42
CA ASN A 134 -19.14 -16.05 23.09
C ASN A 134 -18.65 -15.32 21.82
N SER A 135 -19.54 -15.14 20.83
CA SER A 135 -19.21 -14.50 19.55
C SER A 135 -18.63 -13.09 19.70
N PHE A 136 -19.17 -12.27 20.60
CA PHE A 136 -18.69 -10.90 20.78
C PHE A 136 -17.24 -10.87 21.27
N GLN A 137 -16.89 -11.75 22.22
CA GLN A 137 -15.51 -11.91 22.68
C GLN A 137 -14.58 -12.43 21.57
N ASN A 138 -15.08 -13.33 20.71
CA ASN A 138 -14.31 -13.86 19.58
C ASN A 138 -14.01 -12.79 18.53
N TRP A 139 -14.98 -11.92 18.19
CA TRP A 139 -14.73 -10.75 17.36
C TRP A 139 -13.69 -9.80 17.96
N GLY A 140 -13.72 -9.61 19.28
CA GLY A 140 -12.69 -8.83 19.99
C GLY A 140 -11.28 -9.39 19.81
N LYS A 141 -11.12 -10.72 19.80
CA LYS A 141 -9.82 -11.38 19.55
C LYS A 141 -9.35 -11.23 18.10
N LEU A 142 -10.27 -11.22 17.12
CA LEU A 142 -9.95 -11.08 15.70
C LEU A 142 -9.74 -9.62 15.26
N ALA A 143 -10.04 -8.64 16.12
CA ALA A 143 -9.83 -7.23 15.81
C ALA A 143 -8.34 -6.90 15.57
N SER A 144 -7.41 -7.59 16.27
CA SER A 144 -5.97 -7.44 16.05
C SER A 144 -5.55 -7.88 14.65
N GLU A 145 -6.17 -8.93 14.09
CA GLU A 145 -5.91 -9.39 12.73
C GLU A 145 -6.33 -8.34 11.70
N THR A 146 -7.50 -7.72 11.88
CA THR A 146 -7.92 -6.61 11.00
C THR A 146 -6.93 -5.45 11.11
N THR A 147 -6.54 -5.07 12.33
CA THR A 147 -5.62 -3.96 12.57
C THR A 147 -4.24 -4.22 11.95
N SER A 148 -3.76 -5.46 12.04
CA SER A 148 -2.50 -5.90 11.45
C SER A 148 -2.54 -5.78 9.92
N LEU A 149 -3.64 -6.22 9.29
CA LEU A 149 -3.82 -6.08 7.85
C LEU A 149 -3.83 -4.61 7.42
N ILE A 150 -4.57 -3.76 8.14
CA ILE A 150 -4.62 -2.32 7.86
C ILE A 150 -3.22 -1.70 7.89
N LYS A 151 -2.41 -2.04 8.90
CA LYS A 151 -1.02 -1.57 8.98
C LYS A 151 -0.20 -2.03 7.78
N THR A 152 -0.35 -3.28 7.34
CA THR A 152 0.34 -3.77 6.13
C THR A 152 -0.04 -2.97 4.89
N LEU A 153 -1.32 -2.60 4.74
CA LEU A 153 -1.81 -1.83 3.60
C LEU A 153 -1.43 -0.35 3.66
N THR A 154 -1.37 0.26 4.84
CA THR A 154 -1.25 1.72 5.02
C THR A 154 0.13 2.18 5.49
N GLN A 155 0.90 1.34 6.18
CA GLN A 155 2.20 1.67 6.76
C GLN A 155 3.33 0.95 6.01
N ASN A 156 3.51 1.34 4.75
CA ASN A 156 4.52 0.78 3.86
C ASN A 156 5.27 1.88 3.08
N ASP A 157 6.18 1.45 2.22
CA ASP A 157 7.09 2.21 1.37
C ASP A 157 6.87 1.91 -0.12
N VAL A 158 5.81 1.17 -0.45
CA VAL A 158 5.42 0.73 -1.80
C VAL A 158 3.96 1.08 -2.04
N HIS A 159 3.54 1.21 -3.29
CA HIS A 159 2.13 1.45 -3.57
C HIS A 159 1.34 0.14 -3.46
N ILE A 160 0.20 0.16 -2.76
CA ILE A 160 -0.69 -0.98 -2.60
C ILE A 160 -1.97 -0.76 -3.40
N LEU A 161 -2.26 -1.68 -4.31
CA LEU A 161 -3.52 -1.76 -5.04
C LEU A 161 -4.19 -3.06 -4.62
N ALA A 162 -5.48 -3.04 -4.30
CA ALA A 162 -6.20 -4.25 -3.92
C ALA A 162 -7.47 -4.39 -4.74
N THR A 163 -7.75 -5.61 -5.20
CA THR A 163 -9.06 -5.92 -5.75
C THR A 163 -9.97 -6.43 -4.64
N LEU A 164 -11.25 -6.08 -4.71
CA LEU A 164 -12.29 -6.60 -3.83
C LEU A 164 -13.43 -7.16 -4.67
N ARG A 165 -13.80 -8.41 -4.38
CA ARG A 165 -15.02 -9.00 -4.90
C ARG A 165 -16.22 -8.32 -4.23
N THR A 166 -17.34 -8.29 -4.93
CA THR A 166 -18.63 -7.89 -4.35
C THR A 166 -19.59 -9.08 -4.33
N LYS A 167 -20.59 -9.01 -3.44
CA LYS A 167 -21.79 -9.84 -3.55
C LYS A 167 -22.42 -9.55 -4.90
N THR A 168 -22.77 -10.61 -5.62
CA THR A 168 -23.34 -10.52 -6.96
C THR A 168 -24.85 -10.68 -6.87
N GLU A 169 -25.57 -9.72 -7.43
CA GLU A 169 -27.02 -9.77 -7.65
C GLU A 169 -27.30 -9.68 -9.14
N TYR A 170 -28.46 -10.20 -9.57
CA TYR A 170 -28.95 -10.07 -10.94
C TYR A 170 -30.17 -9.17 -10.91
N VAL A 171 -30.06 -8.01 -11.53
CA VAL A 171 -31.18 -7.09 -11.72
C VAL A 171 -31.72 -7.26 -13.14
N VAL A 172 -33.01 -7.01 -13.34
CA VAL A 172 -33.59 -7.02 -14.69
C VAL A 172 -33.65 -5.59 -15.17
N GLU A 173 -32.90 -5.27 -16.22
CA GLU A 173 -32.87 -3.95 -16.82
C GLU A 173 -33.19 -4.03 -18.31
N SER A 174 -33.64 -2.92 -18.87
CA SER A 174 -33.88 -2.81 -20.31
C SER A 174 -32.54 -2.72 -21.03
N ASP A 175 -32.29 -3.60 -21.99
CA ASP A 175 -31.12 -3.53 -22.85
C ASP A 175 -31.19 -2.33 -23.82
N ALA A 176 -30.14 -2.12 -24.62
CA ALA A 176 -30.08 -1.05 -25.60
C ALA A 176 -31.21 -1.10 -26.67
N ASN A 177 -31.93 -2.22 -26.77
CA ASN A 177 -33.06 -2.43 -27.68
C ASN A 177 -34.43 -2.39 -26.98
N GLY A 178 -34.49 -2.02 -25.70
CA GLY A 178 -35.74 -1.95 -24.94
C GLY A 178 -36.21 -3.29 -24.36
N LYS A 179 -35.41 -4.37 -24.47
CA LYS A 179 -35.78 -5.70 -23.99
C LYS A 179 -35.25 -5.94 -22.58
N MET A 180 -36.11 -6.39 -21.69
CA MET A 180 -35.72 -6.77 -20.33
C MET A 180 -34.74 -7.96 -20.36
N ALA A 181 -33.55 -7.74 -19.80
CA ALA A 181 -32.49 -8.74 -19.70
C ALA A 181 -31.86 -8.73 -18.30
N PRO A 182 -31.44 -9.90 -17.76
CA PRO A 182 -30.73 -9.96 -16.50
C PRO A 182 -29.33 -9.36 -16.65
N ARG A 183 -29.03 -8.32 -15.86
CA ARG A 183 -27.72 -7.68 -15.74
C ARG A 183 -27.10 -8.05 -14.40
N LYS A 184 -25.83 -8.43 -14.42
CA LYS A 184 -25.06 -8.75 -13.23
C LYS A 184 -24.58 -7.46 -12.56
N VAL A 185 -24.88 -7.28 -11.28
CA VAL A 185 -24.51 -6.09 -10.51
C VAL A 185 -23.78 -6.51 -9.23
N GLY A 186 -22.71 -5.81 -8.91
CA GLY A 186 -22.02 -5.94 -7.64
C GLY A 186 -22.61 -4.98 -6.61
N THR A 187 -22.99 -5.47 -5.43
CA THR A 187 -23.63 -4.62 -4.41
C THR A 187 -22.67 -4.24 -3.29
N LYS A 188 -22.36 -5.18 -2.40
CA LYS A 188 -21.51 -4.95 -1.23
C LYS A 188 -20.14 -5.59 -1.40
N PRO A 189 -19.02 -4.90 -1.11
CA PRO A 189 -17.70 -5.52 -1.03
C PRO A 189 -17.70 -6.73 -0.08
N VAL A 190 -17.00 -7.78 -0.46
CA VAL A 190 -16.75 -8.95 0.38
C VAL A 190 -15.53 -8.64 1.24
N GLN A 191 -15.76 -7.87 2.30
CA GLN A 191 -14.77 -7.50 3.30
C GLN A 191 -15.51 -6.93 4.53
N LYS A 192 -14.81 -6.76 5.65
CA LYS A 192 -15.27 -5.97 6.79
C LYS A 192 -15.52 -4.51 6.36
N ASP A 193 -16.68 -3.97 6.72
CA ASP A 193 -17.19 -2.69 6.23
C ASP A 193 -16.20 -1.53 6.45
N GLU A 194 -15.55 -1.50 7.61
CA GLU A 194 -14.63 -0.43 7.96
C GLU A 194 -13.34 -0.43 7.12
N MET A 195 -13.01 -1.53 6.45
CA MET A 195 -11.81 -1.61 5.60
C MET A 195 -11.86 -0.61 4.44
N GLU A 196 -13.06 -0.24 3.97
CA GLU A 196 -13.22 0.73 2.88
C GLU A 196 -12.63 2.12 3.26
N TYR A 197 -12.63 2.46 4.55
CA TYR A 197 -12.09 3.74 5.04
C TYR A 197 -10.56 3.82 4.97
N GLU A 198 -9.86 2.70 4.85
CA GLU A 198 -8.40 2.64 4.85
C GLU A 198 -7.82 2.88 3.44
N PHE A 199 -8.64 2.73 2.40
CA PHE A 199 -8.26 3.10 1.04
C PHE A 199 -8.41 4.60 0.83
N MET A 200 -7.43 5.23 0.19
CA MET A 200 -7.53 6.65 -0.16
C MET A 200 -8.44 6.89 -1.38
N LEU A 201 -8.60 5.86 -2.22
CA LEU A 201 -9.38 5.88 -3.44
C LEU A 201 -9.96 4.49 -3.68
N ASN A 202 -11.27 4.42 -3.93
CA ASN A 202 -11.98 3.19 -4.26
C ASN A 202 -12.69 3.35 -5.59
N PHE A 203 -12.22 2.64 -6.61
CA PHE A 203 -12.92 2.50 -7.87
C PHE A 203 -13.95 1.37 -7.77
N VAL A 204 -15.21 1.67 -8.07
CA VAL A 204 -16.28 0.70 -8.27
C VAL A 204 -16.44 0.48 -9.77
N ILE A 205 -16.12 -0.72 -10.22
CA ILE A 205 -16.10 -1.10 -11.64
C ILE A 205 -17.30 -1.99 -11.95
N ASP A 206 -18.10 -1.55 -12.92
CA ASP A 206 -19.25 -2.29 -13.40
C ASP A 206 -18.88 -3.36 -14.45
N ILE A 207 -19.89 -4.09 -14.95
CA ILE A 207 -19.69 -5.16 -15.91
C ILE A 207 -19.27 -4.67 -17.30
N ASP A 208 -19.47 -3.38 -17.61
CA ASP A 208 -19.08 -2.74 -18.86
C ASP A 208 -17.65 -2.15 -18.79
N HIS A 209 -16.94 -2.45 -17.69
CA HIS A 209 -15.60 -2.00 -17.36
C HIS A 209 -15.50 -0.49 -17.11
N VAL A 210 -16.62 0.16 -16.80
CA VAL A 210 -16.66 1.57 -16.43
C VAL A 210 -16.48 1.66 -14.92
N ALA A 211 -15.50 2.46 -14.50
CA ALA A 211 -15.19 2.72 -13.11
C ALA A 211 -15.74 4.08 -12.71
N ASP A 212 -16.45 4.11 -11.58
CA ASP A 212 -16.74 5.33 -10.82
C ASP A 212 -16.06 5.22 -9.45
N THR A 213 -16.11 6.23 -8.60
CA THR A 213 -15.49 6.23 -7.28
C THR A 213 -16.52 6.17 -6.16
N SER A 214 -16.40 5.24 -5.21
CA SER A 214 -17.15 5.30 -3.93
C SER A 214 -16.45 6.18 -2.89
N LYS A 215 -15.14 6.41 -3.08
CA LYS A 215 -14.30 7.28 -2.26
C LYS A 215 -13.16 7.80 -3.10
N ASP A 216 -12.86 9.09 -3.05
CA ASP A 216 -11.72 9.69 -3.73
C ASP A 216 -11.14 10.87 -2.93
N ASN A 217 -10.13 10.61 -2.12
CA ASN A 217 -9.43 11.68 -1.38
C ASN A 217 -8.62 12.61 -2.29
N THR A 218 -8.40 12.23 -3.56
CA THR A 218 -7.66 13.05 -4.53
C THR A 218 -8.54 14.04 -5.25
N GLN A 219 -9.86 13.80 -5.27
CA GLN A 219 -10.89 14.55 -6.01
C GLN A 219 -10.65 14.61 -7.53
N MET A 220 -9.80 13.73 -8.07
CA MET A 220 -9.44 13.73 -9.49
C MET A 220 -10.45 12.99 -10.37
N PHE A 221 -11.10 11.98 -9.80
CA PHE A 221 -11.94 11.02 -10.52
C PHE A 221 -13.41 11.05 -10.07
N GLU A 222 -13.71 11.70 -8.94
CA GLU A 222 -15.06 11.84 -8.41
C GLU A 222 -16.05 12.41 -9.44
N GLY A 223 -17.19 11.73 -9.61
CA GLY A 223 -18.25 12.13 -10.53
C GLY A 223 -17.88 12.02 -12.02
N ARG A 224 -16.81 11.28 -12.35
CA ARG A 224 -16.32 11.10 -13.73
C ARG A 224 -16.18 9.62 -14.09
N PRO A 225 -17.30 8.89 -14.31
CA PRO A 225 -17.26 7.51 -14.74
C PRO A 225 -16.42 7.32 -16.01
N GLN A 226 -15.43 6.44 -15.95
CA GLN A 226 -14.49 6.21 -17.05
C GLN A 226 -13.89 4.81 -17.01
N LYS A 227 -13.38 4.32 -18.14
CA LYS A 227 -12.56 3.11 -18.15
C LYS A 227 -11.19 3.41 -17.53
N ILE A 228 -10.69 2.49 -16.70
CA ILE A 228 -9.34 2.60 -16.16
C ILE A 228 -8.31 2.33 -17.26
N THR A 229 -7.34 3.22 -17.39
CA THR A 229 -6.22 3.14 -18.35
C THR A 229 -4.91 3.49 -17.63
N ALA A 230 -3.77 3.31 -18.29
CA ALA A 230 -2.47 3.72 -17.71
C ALA A 230 -2.41 5.21 -17.35
N GLU A 231 -3.19 6.06 -18.02
CA GLU A 231 -3.27 7.48 -17.69
C GLU A 231 -3.81 7.75 -16.29
N VAL A 232 -4.72 6.91 -15.79
CA VAL A 232 -5.20 6.98 -14.40
C VAL A 232 -4.03 6.78 -13.43
N GLY A 233 -3.17 5.81 -13.72
CA GLY A 233 -1.95 5.54 -12.96
C GLY A 233 -0.97 6.70 -12.94
N ARG A 234 -0.72 7.33 -14.10
CA ARG A 234 0.19 8.49 -14.21
C ARG A 234 -0.29 9.67 -13.37
N LYS A 235 -1.56 10.05 -13.52
CA LYS A 235 -2.19 11.12 -12.73
C LYS A 235 -2.14 10.84 -11.23
N LEU A 236 -2.39 9.60 -10.84
CA LEU A 236 -2.27 9.18 -9.45
C LEU A 236 -0.85 9.37 -8.92
N TYR A 237 0.15 8.89 -9.66
CA TYR A 237 1.55 9.02 -9.24
C TYR A 237 1.97 10.49 -9.11
N GLN A 238 1.64 11.32 -10.10
CA GLN A 238 1.89 12.78 -10.02
C GLN A 238 1.30 13.39 -8.75
N TRP A 239 0.04 13.08 -8.42
CA TRP A 239 -0.62 13.57 -7.22
C TRP A 239 0.05 13.06 -5.94
N LEU A 240 0.47 11.78 -5.91
CA LEU A 240 1.11 11.16 -4.75
C LEU A 240 2.51 11.73 -4.45
N GLU A 241 3.22 12.19 -5.49
CA GLU A 241 4.56 12.76 -5.38
C GLU A 241 4.55 14.28 -5.12
N LEU A 242 3.38 14.92 -5.08
CA LEU A 242 3.27 16.32 -4.67
C LEU A 242 3.52 16.47 -3.16
N GLY A 243 4.34 17.44 -2.80
CA GLY A 243 4.60 17.81 -1.40
C GLY A 243 6.00 17.48 -0.94
N ILE A 244 6.20 17.56 0.36
CA ILE A 244 7.49 17.33 1.01
C ILE A 244 7.74 15.83 1.16
N ASP A 245 8.96 15.39 0.88
CA ASP A 245 9.40 14.05 1.21
C ASP A 245 9.92 14.02 2.66
N VAL A 246 9.01 13.80 3.61
CA VAL A 246 9.34 13.83 5.04
C VAL A 246 10.41 12.80 5.40
N ARG A 247 10.37 11.60 4.79
CA ARG A 247 11.37 10.57 5.06
C ARG A 247 12.76 11.02 4.58
N ALA A 248 12.85 11.64 3.41
CA ALA A 248 14.11 12.19 2.93
C ALA A 248 14.61 13.36 3.79
N GLU A 249 13.71 14.24 4.28
CA GLU A 249 14.06 15.32 5.20
C GLU A 249 14.54 14.80 6.56
N GLU A 250 13.84 13.82 7.13
CA GLU A 250 14.21 13.17 8.39
C GLU A 250 15.58 12.48 8.27
N GLU A 251 15.83 11.77 7.17
CA GLU A 251 17.11 11.10 6.94
C GLU A 251 18.27 12.09 6.71
N SER A 252 18.01 13.18 5.99
CA SER A 252 18.97 14.28 5.81
C SER A 252 19.31 14.92 7.15
N ARG A 253 18.30 15.16 8.00
CA ARG A 253 18.48 15.69 9.35
C ARG A 253 19.27 14.73 10.23
N ARG A 254 18.94 13.44 10.21
CA ARG A 254 19.64 12.38 10.95
C ARG A 254 21.12 12.36 10.57
N THR A 255 21.41 12.36 9.27
CA THR A 255 22.76 12.35 8.72
C THR A 255 23.55 13.58 9.13
N SER A 256 22.94 14.77 9.07
CA SER A 256 23.55 16.03 9.52
C SER A 256 23.90 16.01 11.01
N LEU A 257 22.98 15.56 11.87
CA LEU A 257 23.25 15.43 13.31
C LEU A 257 24.40 14.46 13.59
N ILE A 258 24.42 13.30 12.93
CA ILE A 258 25.50 12.32 13.07
C ILE A 258 26.84 12.93 12.64
N GLN A 259 26.88 13.70 11.56
CA GLN A 259 28.09 14.39 11.10
C GLN A 259 28.59 15.43 12.11
N GLN A 260 27.69 16.23 12.69
CA GLN A 260 28.05 17.21 13.72
C GLN A 260 28.60 16.55 14.98
N VAL A 261 27.95 15.48 15.46
CA VAL A 261 28.44 14.68 16.60
C VAL A 261 29.84 14.13 16.31
N ARG A 262 30.05 13.53 15.12
CA ARG A 262 31.37 13.02 14.71
C ARG A 262 32.44 14.10 14.66
N TYR A 263 32.09 15.29 14.16
CA TYR A 263 33.01 16.42 14.10
C TYR A 263 33.48 16.84 15.50
N ILE A 264 32.55 17.01 16.45
CA ILE A 264 32.91 17.37 17.83
C ILE A 264 33.74 16.27 18.51
N ALA A 265 33.39 15.01 18.26
CA ALA A 265 34.16 13.85 18.73
C ALA A 265 35.62 13.88 18.28
N HIS A 266 35.85 14.24 17.01
CA HIS A 266 37.18 14.22 16.45
C HIS A 266 38.10 15.26 17.11
N GLU A 267 37.56 16.42 17.48
CA GLU A 267 38.32 17.54 18.04
C GLU A 267 38.66 17.38 19.54
N HIS A 268 37.94 16.55 20.30
CA HIS A 268 38.09 16.47 21.76
C HIS A 268 38.08 15.02 22.29
N ALA A 269 39.12 14.62 23.03
CA ALA A 269 39.23 13.26 23.60
C ALA A 269 38.09 12.91 24.57
N GLU A 270 37.63 13.88 25.39
CA GLU A 270 36.50 13.69 26.30
C GLU A 270 35.17 13.48 25.55
N ALA A 271 34.99 14.15 24.40
CA ALA A 271 33.82 13.94 23.54
C ALA A 271 33.80 12.52 22.94
N GLN A 272 34.96 11.95 22.61
CA GLN A 272 35.05 10.56 22.14
C GLN A 272 34.61 9.56 23.22
N MET A 273 35.06 9.75 24.46
CA MET A 273 34.67 8.86 25.58
C MET A 273 33.16 8.93 25.84
N LYS A 274 32.58 10.13 25.80
CA LYS A 274 31.12 10.30 25.93
C LYS A 274 30.34 9.62 24.81
N ILE A 275 30.80 9.69 23.57
CA ILE A 275 30.13 8.99 22.46
C ILE A 275 30.21 7.47 22.65
N GLN A 276 31.36 6.94 23.05
CA GLN A 276 31.47 5.50 23.36
C GLN A 276 30.50 5.09 24.47
N GLU A 277 30.31 5.93 25.49
CA GLU A 277 29.32 5.70 26.54
C GLU A 277 27.88 5.69 25.99
N PHE A 278 27.55 6.63 25.09
CA PHE A 278 26.26 6.63 24.40
C PHE A 278 26.04 5.37 23.55
N GLU A 279 27.03 4.96 22.77
CA GLU A 279 26.95 3.74 21.95
C GLU A 279 26.71 2.50 22.81
N LEU A 280 27.42 2.39 23.94
CA LEU A 280 27.28 1.28 24.89
C LEU A 280 25.89 1.28 25.54
N LYS A 281 25.43 2.43 26.03
CA LYS A 281 24.10 2.56 26.68
C LYS A 281 22.96 2.28 25.72
N ALA A 282 23.12 2.70 24.47
CA ALA A 282 22.12 2.51 23.43
C ALA A 282 22.20 1.14 22.75
N ASN A 283 23.28 0.38 23.00
CA ASN A 283 23.62 -0.87 22.32
C ASN A 283 23.55 -0.75 20.79
N MET A 284 24.05 0.37 20.25
CA MET A 284 24.09 0.65 18.81
C MET A 284 25.24 1.61 18.50
N LYS A 285 25.73 1.57 17.26
CA LYS A 285 26.74 2.50 16.76
C LYS A 285 26.15 3.86 16.41
N LEU A 286 26.96 4.92 16.48
CA LEU A 286 26.56 6.30 16.21
C LEU A 286 25.88 6.47 14.84
N GLU A 287 26.34 5.75 13.82
CA GLU A 287 25.72 5.73 12.48
C GLU A 287 24.27 5.22 12.44
N ASN A 288 23.89 4.44 13.45
CA ASN A 288 22.56 3.86 13.59
C ASN A 288 21.70 4.62 14.61
N PHE A 289 22.18 5.76 15.14
CA PHE A 289 21.40 6.56 16.06
C PHE A 289 20.14 7.11 15.39
N THR A 290 19.04 7.12 16.15
CA THR A 290 17.82 7.84 15.77
C THR A 290 18.04 9.36 15.88
N ILE A 291 17.20 10.17 15.22
CA ILE A 291 17.26 11.63 15.31
C ILE A 291 17.27 12.11 16.78
N LYS A 292 16.43 11.52 17.63
CA LYS A 292 16.36 11.88 19.06
C LYS A 292 17.66 11.57 19.80
N LEU A 293 18.25 10.42 19.52
CA LEU A 293 19.49 9.99 20.17
C LEU A 293 20.68 10.83 19.69
N ALA A 294 20.74 11.09 18.38
CA ALA A 294 21.78 11.93 17.77
C ALA A 294 21.69 13.39 18.26
N GLN A 295 20.47 13.95 18.38
CA GLN A 295 20.27 15.27 18.97
C GLN A 295 20.70 15.30 20.43
N LEU A 296 20.28 14.33 21.25
CA LEU A 296 20.68 14.26 22.66
C LEU A 296 22.21 14.15 22.81
N ALA A 297 22.86 13.35 21.97
CA ALA A 297 24.31 13.24 21.96
C ALA A 297 24.95 14.58 21.59
N LEU A 298 24.44 15.27 20.57
CA LEU A 298 24.93 16.59 20.14
C LEU A 298 24.81 17.61 21.28
N ASP A 299 23.62 17.75 21.87
CA ASP A 299 23.36 18.71 22.96
C ASP A 299 24.34 18.50 24.13
N ARG A 300 24.59 17.23 24.49
CA ARG A 300 25.54 16.87 25.58
C ARG A 300 27.00 17.10 25.25
N LEU A 301 27.37 17.07 23.97
CA LEU A 301 28.72 17.38 23.52
C LEU A 301 28.94 18.88 23.39
N GLU A 302 27.91 19.64 23.02
CA GLU A 302 27.96 21.10 23.00
C GLU A 302 28.06 21.70 24.41
N GLU A 303 27.39 21.11 25.41
CA GLU A 303 27.56 21.45 26.82
C GLU A 303 29.05 21.38 27.25
N LEU A 304 29.79 20.35 26.80
CA LEU A 304 31.22 20.18 27.12
C LEU A 304 32.13 21.21 26.44
N LYS A 305 31.70 21.79 25.32
CA LYS A 305 32.45 22.88 24.65
C LYS A 305 32.25 24.23 25.36
N GLY A 306 31.13 24.43 26.05
CA GLY A 306 30.81 25.69 26.73
C GLY A 306 31.43 25.84 28.12
N GLU A 307 32.00 24.78 28.69
CA GLU A 307 32.62 24.77 30.03
C GLU A 307 34.15 24.98 30.03
N ASN A 308 34.78 25.16 28.85
CA ASN A 308 36.22 25.42 28.69
C ASN A 308 36.54 26.87 28.29
#